data_AF-A0A1Y5PXQ1-F1
#
_entry.id   AF-A0A1Y5PXQ1-F1
#
_cell.length_a   1.000
_cell.length_b   1.000
_cell.length_c   1.000
_cell.angle_alpha   90.00
_cell.angle_beta   90.00
_cell.angle_gamma   90.00
#
_symmetry.space_group_name_H-M   'P 1'
#
loop_
_entity.id
_entity.type
_entity.pdbx_description
1 polymer ?
#
loop_
_entity_poly.entity_id
_entity_poly.type
_entity_poly.pdbx_seq_one_letter_code
_entity_poly.pdbx_strand_id
1 'polypeptide(L)'
;MGGIGTETGSQDSDLYARLDELERMVRRLMGEVSTPSAGTSLRPLAADYHHGGHAHREPATRPSFGSLGRAPFDDRHGDAGPRGFDSGRAKLVRRLIRKRRQRDQFFPSDLFADPAWDMMLDLYAAHYERREISVSSLCIAAAVPATTALRWIKTMVEDGRFVRVADPEDGRRIIVSLADDTRCRLDEYFDNFED
;
A
#
# COMPACT_ATOMS: atom_id res chain seq x y z
N MET A 1 0.50 34.05 -45.34
CA MET A 1 -0.83 33.48 -45.08
C MET A 1 -0.66 31.97 -44.99
N GLY A 2 -0.84 31.38 -43.80
CA GLY A 2 -1.04 29.94 -43.57
C GLY A 2 0.21 29.05 -43.44
N GLY A 3 0.31 28.33 -42.30
CA GLY A 3 1.19 27.17 -42.15
C GLY A 3 1.71 26.89 -40.75
N ILE A 4 0.84 26.80 -39.75
CA ILE A 4 1.17 26.32 -38.39
C ILE A 4 0.90 24.81 -38.34
N GLY A 5 1.88 24.03 -37.89
CA GLY A 5 1.67 22.83 -37.06
C GLY A 5 1.57 21.47 -37.78
N THR A 6 2.64 20.68 -37.74
CA THR A 6 2.60 19.20 -37.72
C THR A 6 3.90 18.61 -37.12
N GLU A 7 4.20 18.86 -35.84
CA GLU A 7 5.21 18.07 -35.11
C GLU A 7 4.63 17.35 -33.87
N THR A 8 3.46 17.78 -33.38
CA THR A 8 2.77 17.19 -32.22
C THR A 8 2.13 15.82 -32.51
N GLY A 9 1.90 15.47 -33.78
CA GLY A 9 1.17 14.25 -34.15
C GLY A 9 1.95 12.93 -34.01
N SER A 10 3.29 12.98 -33.98
CA SER A 10 4.12 11.77 -33.92
C SER A 10 4.29 11.22 -32.49
N GLN A 11 4.36 12.10 -31.49
CA GLN A 11 4.51 11.70 -30.08
C GLN A 11 3.19 11.14 -29.50
N ASP A 12 2.05 11.70 -29.91
CA ASP A 12 0.74 11.18 -29.51
C ASP A 12 0.46 9.81 -30.16
N SER A 13 0.82 9.61 -31.43
CA SER A 13 0.65 8.32 -32.13
C SER A 13 1.44 7.18 -31.48
N ASP A 14 2.66 7.45 -31.01
CA ASP A 14 3.49 6.46 -30.29
C ASP A 14 2.92 6.14 -28.91
N LEU A 15 2.31 7.11 -28.22
CA LEU A 15 1.62 6.92 -26.94
C LEU A 15 0.37 6.02 -27.11
N TYR A 16 -0.42 6.25 -28.15
CA TYR A 16 -1.61 5.44 -28.47
C TYR A 16 -1.24 4.03 -28.93
N ALA A 17 -0.15 3.86 -29.70
CA ALA A 17 0.35 2.55 -30.08
C ALA A 17 0.84 1.72 -28.88
N ARG A 18 1.48 2.36 -27.90
CA ARG A 18 1.90 1.71 -26.63
C ARG A 18 0.72 1.35 -25.74
N LEU A 19 -0.34 2.17 -25.72
CA LEU A 19 -1.60 1.86 -25.04
C LEU A 19 -2.30 0.65 -25.67
N ASP A 20 -2.33 0.55 -27.00
CA ASP A 20 -2.89 -0.58 -27.73
C ASP A 20 -2.08 -1.88 -27.54
N GLU A 21 -0.77 -1.78 -27.38
CA GLU A 21 0.10 -2.92 -27.05
C GLU A 21 -0.15 -3.42 -25.63
N LEU A 22 -0.33 -2.51 -24.66
CA LEU A 22 -0.73 -2.82 -23.29
C LEU A 22 -2.12 -3.47 -23.23
N GLU A 23 -3.07 -2.97 -24.01
CA GLU A 23 -4.41 -3.55 -24.10
C GLU A 23 -4.38 -4.98 -24.66
N ARG A 24 -3.52 -5.22 -25.66
CA ARG A 24 -3.28 -6.57 -26.20
C ARG A 24 -2.58 -7.49 -25.19
N MET A 25 -1.64 -6.96 -24.41
CA MET A 25 -0.91 -7.72 -23.39
C MET A 25 -1.81 -8.13 -22.23
N VAL A 26 -2.70 -7.24 -21.79
CA VAL A 26 -3.73 -7.53 -20.78
C VAL A 26 -4.73 -8.57 -21.29
N ARG A 27 -5.18 -8.45 -22.55
CA ARG A 27 -6.05 -9.45 -23.19
C ARG A 27 -5.39 -10.83 -23.30
N ARG A 28 -4.07 -10.88 -23.51
CA ARG A 28 -3.28 -12.12 -23.54
C ARG A 28 -3.12 -12.74 -22.14
N LEU A 29 -2.85 -11.93 -21.12
CA LEU A 29 -2.75 -12.37 -19.72
C LEU A 29 -4.08 -12.90 -19.17
N MET A 30 -5.21 -12.30 -19.55
CA MET A 30 -6.54 -12.76 -19.11
C MET A 30 -7.06 -13.97 -19.91
N GLY A 31 -6.34 -14.44 -20.93
CA GLY A 31 -6.69 -15.61 -21.75
C GLY A 31 -5.99 -16.93 -21.36
N GLU A 32 -5.04 -16.91 -20.43
CA GLU A 32 -4.24 -18.10 -20.02
C GLU A 32 -4.34 -18.45 -18.52
N VAL A 33 -5.40 -18.04 -17.81
CA VAL A 33 -5.71 -18.65 -16.51
C VAL A 33 -6.61 -19.85 -16.74
N SER A 34 -5.96 -20.98 -17.03
CA SER A 34 -6.55 -22.31 -16.78
C SER A 34 -7.03 -22.36 -15.33
N THR A 35 -8.27 -22.83 -15.16
CA THR A 35 -8.94 -23.00 -13.88
C THR A 35 -8.10 -23.81 -12.88
N PRO A 36 -8.03 -23.42 -11.60
CA PRO A 36 -7.84 -24.39 -10.53
C PRO A 36 -9.17 -25.12 -10.35
N SER A 37 -9.14 -26.42 -10.65
CA SER A 37 -10.23 -27.36 -10.40
C SER A 37 -10.65 -27.35 -8.92
N ALA A 38 -11.96 -27.43 -8.69
CA ALA A 38 -12.55 -27.69 -7.38
C ALA A 38 -12.12 -29.08 -6.88
N GLY A 39 -11.55 -29.13 -5.68
CA GLY A 39 -11.11 -30.36 -5.04
C GLY A 39 -11.16 -30.26 -3.52
N THR A 40 -12.37 -30.07 -2.97
CA THR A 40 -12.65 -30.32 -1.56
C THR A 40 -12.52 -31.83 -1.28
N SER A 41 -11.59 -32.21 -0.40
CA SER A 41 -11.74 -33.43 0.41
C SER A 41 -11.05 -33.25 1.75
N LEU A 42 -11.84 -32.85 2.74
CA LEU A 42 -11.46 -32.88 4.16
C LEU A 42 -11.43 -34.33 4.63
N ARG A 43 -10.38 -34.71 5.37
CA ARG A 43 -10.38 -35.89 6.25
C ARG A 43 -9.78 -35.53 7.62
N PRO A 44 -10.17 -36.26 8.69
CA PRO A 44 -10.43 -35.68 10.00
C PRO A 44 -9.22 -35.66 10.92
N LEU A 45 -9.18 -34.64 11.79
CA LEU A 45 -8.27 -34.54 12.94
C LEU A 45 -8.87 -35.38 14.09
N ALA A 46 -8.17 -36.43 14.50
CA ALA A 46 -8.42 -37.14 15.76
C ALA A 46 -7.16 -37.07 16.63
N ALA A 47 -7.26 -36.36 17.76
CA ALA A 47 -6.37 -36.48 18.91
C ALA A 47 -7.07 -35.86 20.13
N ASP A 48 -7.76 -36.73 20.86
CA ASP A 48 -7.81 -36.86 22.32
C ASP A 48 -7.84 -35.58 23.17
N TYR A 49 -9.06 -35.17 23.55
CA TYR A 49 -9.28 -34.37 24.75
C TYR A 49 -10.03 -35.19 25.79
N HIS A 50 -9.33 -35.49 26.88
CA HIS A 50 -9.87 -36.16 28.06
C HIS A 50 -10.93 -35.31 28.76
N HIS A 51 -12.02 -35.98 29.13
CA HIS A 51 -13.14 -35.47 29.90
C HIS A 51 -12.76 -35.31 31.38
N GLY A 52 -12.78 -34.09 31.89
CA GLY A 52 -12.68 -33.77 33.31
C GLY A 52 -13.53 -32.54 33.61
N GLY A 53 -14.71 -32.76 34.19
CA GLY A 53 -15.70 -31.71 34.43
C GLY A 53 -15.37 -30.82 35.62
N HIS A 54 -15.86 -29.58 35.59
CA HIS A 54 -16.16 -28.79 36.78
C HIS A 54 -17.31 -27.80 36.52
N ALA A 55 -18.38 -28.03 37.27
CA ALA A 55 -19.34 -27.11 37.90
C ALA A 55 -19.75 -25.78 37.21
N HIS A 56 -21.08 -25.68 37.05
CA HIS A 56 -21.87 -24.46 36.90
C HIS A 56 -21.39 -23.23 37.70
N ARG A 57 -21.34 -22.08 37.03
CA ARG A 57 -21.74 -20.78 37.63
C ARG A 57 -22.21 -19.77 36.57
N GLU A 58 -23.33 -19.13 36.90
CA GLU A 58 -24.15 -18.14 36.17
C GLU A 58 -23.48 -16.76 35.94
N PRO A 59 -24.11 -15.82 35.19
CA PRO A 59 -23.44 -15.01 34.16
C PRO A 59 -22.98 -13.62 34.62
N ALA A 60 -21.95 -13.08 33.94
CA ALA A 60 -21.52 -11.70 34.08
C ALA A 60 -21.87 -10.88 32.81
N THR A 61 -22.83 -9.99 33.01
CA THR A 61 -23.08 -8.69 32.34
C THR A 61 -22.12 -8.25 31.22
N ARG A 62 -22.67 -8.01 30.03
CA ARG A 62 -22.03 -7.27 28.93
C ARG A 62 -22.02 -5.77 29.27
N PRO A 63 -20.90 -5.03 29.17
CA PRO A 63 -20.97 -3.58 29.18
C PRO A 63 -21.44 -3.04 27.83
N SER A 64 -22.33 -2.06 27.93
CA SER A 64 -22.92 -1.25 26.86
C SER A 64 -21.84 -0.56 26.02
N PHE A 65 -21.92 -0.69 24.70
CA PHE A 65 -21.16 0.16 23.77
C PHE A 65 -21.84 1.54 23.71
N GLY A 66 -21.48 2.39 24.67
CA GLY A 66 -21.76 3.82 24.62
C GLY A 66 -20.83 4.51 23.63
N SER A 67 -21.44 5.13 22.62
CA SER A 67 -20.82 6.02 21.64
C SER A 67 -19.86 7.04 22.24
N LEU A 68 -18.62 7.09 21.74
CA LEU A 68 -17.79 8.31 21.77
C LEU A 68 -17.14 8.51 20.40
N GLY A 69 -17.20 9.76 19.98
CA GLY A 69 -17.04 10.20 18.61
C GLY A 69 -15.66 9.95 18.04
N ARG A 70 -15.66 9.77 16.71
CA ARG A 70 -14.52 9.99 15.84
C ARG A 70 -13.99 11.40 16.08
N ALA A 71 -12.87 11.52 16.77
CA ALA A 71 -12.05 12.73 16.79
C ALA A 71 -11.02 12.67 15.63
N PRO A 72 -10.73 13.82 14.99
CA PRO A 72 -9.92 13.89 13.78
C PRO A 72 -8.43 13.63 14.08
N PHE A 73 -7.73 13.01 13.14
CA PHE A 73 -6.27 12.99 13.15
C PHE A 73 -5.77 14.43 13.10
N ASP A 74 -4.98 14.81 14.09
CA ASP A 74 -4.46 16.15 14.33
C ASP A 74 -3.32 16.48 13.35
N ASP A 75 -3.60 17.34 12.36
CA ASP A 75 -2.66 17.89 11.38
C ASP A 75 -1.77 18.98 12.02
N ARG A 76 -0.94 18.63 13.01
CA ARG A 76 -0.06 19.60 13.67
C ARG A 76 1.41 19.20 13.69
N HIS A 77 2.05 19.21 12.51
CA HIS A 77 3.45 19.61 12.39
C HIS A 77 3.69 20.36 11.09
N GLY A 78 3.70 21.70 11.18
CA GLY A 78 4.21 22.58 10.15
C GLY A 78 5.53 23.20 10.58
N ASP A 79 6.59 23.00 9.79
CA ASP A 79 7.65 23.99 9.53
C ASP A 79 8.45 23.54 8.29
N ALA A 80 8.24 24.11 7.10
CA ALA A 80 9.15 25.05 6.39
C ALA A 80 10.58 24.56 6.04
N GLY A 81 10.70 23.42 5.34
CA GLY A 81 11.79 23.27 4.36
C GLY A 81 11.47 23.98 3.05
N PRO A 82 12.37 24.04 2.05
CA PRO A 82 12.09 24.64 0.74
C PRO A 82 10.92 23.91 0.06
N ARG A 83 9.70 24.42 0.27
CA ARG A 83 8.42 23.72 0.08
C ARG A 83 8.05 23.44 -1.38
N GLY A 84 8.89 23.84 -2.34
CA GLY A 84 8.58 23.75 -3.78
C GLY A 84 8.82 22.36 -4.35
N PHE A 85 10.03 21.83 -4.15
CA PHE A 85 10.46 20.57 -4.76
C PHE A 85 9.91 19.36 -4.01
N ASP A 86 10.03 19.36 -2.68
CA ASP A 86 9.51 18.32 -1.78
C ASP A 86 7.99 18.12 -1.93
N SER A 87 7.23 19.22 -2.00
CA SER A 87 5.77 19.15 -2.17
C SER A 87 5.38 18.64 -3.55
N GLY A 88 6.12 19.00 -4.60
CA GLY A 88 5.90 18.49 -5.96
C GLY A 88 6.03 16.97 -6.01
N ARG A 89 7.08 16.46 -5.36
CA ARG A 89 7.38 15.03 -5.31
C ARG A 89 6.33 14.21 -4.57
N ALA A 90 5.95 14.63 -3.36
CA ALA A 90 4.87 13.98 -2.62
C ALA A 90 3.57 13.95 -3.45
N LYS A 91 3.20 15.07 -4.09
CA LYS A 91 2.00 15.16 -4.94
C LYS A 91 2.05 14.21 -6.13
N LEU A 92 3.20 14.09 -6.80
CA LEU A 92 3.41 13.14 -7.90
C LEU A 92 3.17 11.71 -7.42
N VAL A 93 3.83 11.31 -6.33
CA VAL A 93 3.74 9.95 -5.78
C VAL A 93 2.33 9.63 -5.30
N ARG A 94 1.65 10.56 -4.62
CA ARG A 94 0.25 10.41 -4.22
C ARG A 94 -0.67 10.23 -5.42
N ARG A 95 -0.41 10.91 -6.54
CA ARG A 95 -1.15 10.71 -7.80
C ARG A 95 -0.92 9.31 -8.36
N LEU A 96 0.31 8.80 -8.31
CA LEU A 96 0.63 7.43 -8.75
C LEU A 96 -0.06 6.37 -7.87
N ILE A 97 -0.03 6.53 -6.55
CA ILE A 97 -0.78 5.67 -5.62
C ILE A 97 -2.27 5.68 -5.99
N ARG A 98 -2.87 6.86 -6.18
CA ARG A 98 -4.28 6.99 -6.57
C ARG A 98 -4.58 6.28 -7.91
N LYS A 99 -3.71 6.43 -8.92
CA LYS A 99 -3.84 5.72 -10.20
C LYS A 99 -3.79 4.20 -10.02
N ARG A 100 -2.88 3.70 -9.16
CA ARG A 100 -2.80 2.26 -8.83
C ARG A 100 -4.09 1.75 -8.18
N ARG A 101 -4.63 2.49 -7.21
CA ARG A 101 -5.89 2.20 -6.52
C ARG A 101 -7.13 2.31 -7.39
N GLN A 102 -7.07 3.12 -8.45
CA GLN A 102 -8.17 3.22 -9.39
C GLN A 102 -8.42 1.90 -10.12
N ARG A 103 -7.38 1.06 -10.29
CA ARG A 103 -7.52 -0.28 -10.90
C ARG A 103 -8.48 -1.18 -10.12
N ASP A 104 -8.55 -1.03 -8.79
CA ASP A 104 -9.41 -1.81 -7.90
C ASP A 104 -10.91 -1.59 -8.19
N GLN A 105 -11.27 -0.52 -8.92
CA GLN A 105 -12.65 -0.27 -9.36
C GLN A 105 -13.04 -1.09 -10.60
N PHE A 106 -12.06 -1.58 -11.35
CA PHE A 106 -12.25 -2.27 -12.62
C PHE A 106 -11.87 -3.75 -12.57
N PHE A 107 -10.96 -4.12 -11.66
CA PHE A 107 -10.43 -5.47 -11.54
C PHE A 107 -10.39 -5.91 -10.06
N PRO A 108 -10.42 -7.23 -9.78
CA PRO A 108 -10.13 -7.74 -8.45
C PRO A 108 -8.79 -7.19 -7.93
N SER A 109 -8.79 -6.66 -6.71
CA SER A 109 -7.64 -5.94 -6.13
C SER A 109 -6.40 -6.81 -5.91
N ASP A 110 -6.58 -8.12 -5.83
CA ASP A 110 -5.51 -9.12 -5.68
C ASP A 110 -4.73 -9.37 -6.96
N LEU A 111 -5.28 -9.01 -8.13
CA LEU A 111 -4.62 -9.22 -9.44
C LEU A 111 -3.37 -8.35 -9.63
N PHE A 112 -3.33 -7.18 -8.98
CA PHE A 112 -2.26 -6.18 -9.17
C PHE A 112 -1.60 -5.73 -7.86
N ALA A 113 -1.70 -6.56 -6.81
CA ALA A 113 -1.13 -6.25 -5.52
C ALA A 113 0.41 -6.31 -5.56
N ASP A 114 1.06 -5.20 -5.20
CA ASP A 114 2.50 -5.12 -4.98
C ASP A 114 2.75 -4.45 -3.63
N PRO A 115 2.60 -5.21 -2.52
CA PRO A 115 2.58 -4.62 -1.18
C PRO A 115 3.91 -3.95 -0.79
N ALA A 116 5.04 -4.49 -1.24
CA ALA A 116 6.34 -3.88 -0.95
C ALA A 116 6.48 -2.51 -1.62
N TRP A 117 6.13 -2.43 -2.91
CA TRP A 117 6.15 -1.18 -3.64
C TRP A 117 5.13 -0.17 -3.13
N ASP A 118 3.90 -0.60 -2.87
CA ASP A 118 2.84 0.28 -2.39
C ASP A 118 3.19 0.87 -1.01
N MET A 119 3.82 0.10 -0.12
CA MET A 119 4.38 0.59 1.14
C MET A 119 5.53 1.57 0.93
N MET A 120 6.48 1.26 0.03
CA MET A 120 7.59 2.16 -0.28
C MET A 120 7.08 3.52 -0.78
N LEU A 121 6.10 3.51 -1.69
CA LEU A 121 5.50 4.75 -2.19
C LEU A 121 4.79 5.56 -1.10
N ASP A 122 4.07 4.90 -0.19
CA ASP A 122 3.37 5.59 0.89
C ASP A 122 4.35 6.25 1.88
N LEU A 123 5.37 5.51 2.31
CA LEU A 123 6.43 6.00 3.19
C LEU A 123 7.23 7.12 2.52
N TYR A 124 7.49 6.99 1.22
CA TYR A 124 8.21 7.98 0.44
C TYR A 124 7.45 9.31 0.34
N ALA A 125 6.17 9.26 -0.02
CA ALA A 125 5.32 10.45 -0.02
C ALA A 125 5.22 11.07 1.39
N ALA A 126 5.12 10.24 2.42
CA ALA A 126 5.05 10.70 3.81
C ALA A 126 6.34 11.41 4.26
N HIS A 127 7.51 10.93 3.83
CA HIS A 127 8.79 11.57 4.10
C HIS A 127 8.81 13.03 3.62
N TYR A 128 8.43 13.26 2.36
CA TYR A 128 8.36 14.60 1.77
C TYR A 128 7.20 15.45 2.31
N GLU A 129 6.16 14.82 2.86
CA GLU A 129 5.09 15.48 3.63
C GLU A 129 5.49 15.79 5.08
N ARG A 130 6.67 15.34 5.54
CA ARG A 130 7.10 15.39 6.95
C ARG A 130 6.09 14.73 7.89
N ARG A 131 5.49 13.63 7.44
CA ARG A 131 4.46 12.86 8.16
C ARG A 131 5.02 11.52 8.61
N GLU A 132 4.75 11.17 9.86
CA GLU A 132 5.10 9.85 10.40
C GLU A 132 4.02 8.81 10.08
N ILE A 133 4.46 7.58 9.77
CA ILE A 133 3.58 6.47 9.40
C ILE A 133 3.60 5.41 10.48
N SER A 134 2.44 5.06 11.01
CA SER A 134 2.32 3.91 11.92
C SER A 134 2.30 2.60 11.15
N VAL A 135 2.66 1.49 11.82
CA VAL A 135 2.48 0.14 11.26
C VAL A 135 1.05 -0.09 10.77
N SER A 136 0.04 0.30 11.55
CA SER A 136 -1.37 0.13 11.17
C SER A 136 -1.75 0.93 9.90
N SER A 137 -1.24 2.17 9.77
CA SER A 137 -1.44 2.97 8.56
C SER A 137 -0.74 2.34 7.36
N LEU A 138 0.47 1.82 7.55
CA LEU A 138 1.24 1.18 6.49
C LEU A 138 0.58 -0.13 6.01
N CYS A 139 -0.08 -0.86 6.92
CA CYS A 139 -0.88 -2.03 6.54
C CYS A 139 -2.04 -1.68 5.60
N ILE A 140 -2.67 -0.50 5.77
CA ILE A 140 -3.72 -0.02 4.85
C ILE A 140 -3.09 0.31 3.48
N ALA A 141 -1.94 0.98 3.49
CA ALA A 141 -1.22 1.32 2.27
C ALA A 141 -0.77 0.10 1.46
N ALA A 142 -0.58 -1.06 2.10
CA ALA A 142 -0.11 -2.30 1.49
C ALA A 142 -1.07 -2.95 0.48
N ALA A 143 -2.35 -2.54 0.41
CA ALA A 143 -3.35 -3.15 -0.49
C ALA A 143 -3.70 -4.63 -0.24
N VAL A 144 -3.25 -5.22 0.86
CA VAL A 144 -3.38 -6.66 1.13
C VAL A 144 -3.94 -6.89 2.54
N PRO A 145 -4.42 -8.10 2.88
CA PRO A 145 -4.84 -8.42 4.24
C PRO A 145 -3.75 -8.07 5.26
N ALA A 146 -4.16 -7.57 6.43
CA ALA A 146 -3.23 -7.02 7.43
C ALA A 146 -2.13 -8.00 7.87
N THR A 147 -2.43 -9.29 8.00
CA THR A 147 -1.44 -10.32 8.35
C THR A 147 -0.39 -10.51 7.25
N THR A 148 -0.77 -10.34 5.99
CA THR A 148 0.14 -10.33 4.84
C THR A 148 1.00 -9.08 4.86
N ALA A 149 0.41 -7.91 5.10
CA ALA A 149 1.15 -6.65 5.22
C ALA A 149 2.19 -6.71 6.35
N LEU A 150 1.85 -7.24 7.52
CA LEU A 150 2.79 -7.39 8.64
C LEU A 150 3.99 -8.28 8.30
N ARG A 151 3.78 -9.35 7.51
CA ARG A 151 4.89 -10.18 7.01
C ARG A 151 5.81 -9.38 6.09
N TRP A 152 5.25 -8.61 5.17
CA TRP A 152 6.03 -7.74 4.28
C TRP A 152 6.79 -6.66 5.04
N ILE A 153 6.17 -5.98 6.01
CA ILE A 153 6.86 -5.01 6.87
C ILE A 153 8.04 -5.67 7.58
N LYS A 154 7.85 -6.87 8.12
CA LYS A 154 8.94 -7.63 8.75
C LYS A 154 10.07 -7.90 7.76
N THR A 155 9.78 -8.47 6.61
CA THR A 155 10.78 -8.78 5.56
C THR A 155 11.53 -7.52 5.11
N MET A 156 10.83 -6.41 4.86
CA MET A 156 11.45 -5.16 4.40
C MET A 156 12.35 -4.51 5.47
N VAL A 157 12.05 -4.72 6.76
CA VAL A 157 12.92 -4.29 7.86
C VAL A 157 14.14 -5.19 7.99
N GLU A 158 13.96 -6.52 7.89
CA GLU A 158 15.06 -7.49 7.90
C GLU A 158 16.02 -7.26 6.73
N ASP A 159 15.50 -6.87 5.57
CA ASP A 159 16.28 -6.51 4.39
C ASP A 159 16.91 -5.09 4.45
N GLY A 160 16.69 -4.35 5.54
CA GLY A 160 17.26 -3.01 5.73
C GLY A 160 16.65 -1.91 4.86
N ARG A 161 15.49 -2.14 4.26
CA ARG A 161 14.77 -1.15 3.42
C ARG A 161 13.89 -0.23 4.25
N PHE A 162 13.32 -0.75 5.34
CA PHE A 162 12.50 -0.02 6.30
C PHE A 162 13.19 0.06 7.66
N VAL A 163 12.91 1.14 8.39
CA VAL A 163 13.31 1.34 9.78
C VAL A 163 12.06 1.40 10.65
N ARG A 164 12.12 0.80 11.84
CA ARG A 164 11.03 0.83 12.83
C ARG A 164 11.53 1.44 14.13
N VAL A 165 10.78 2.41 14.63
CA VAL A 165 11.06 3.09 15.90
C VAL A 165 9.79 3.12 16.73
N ALA A 166 9.91 2.90 18.04
CA ALA A 166 8.78 3.12 18.95
C ALA A 166 8.42 4.61 18.93
N ASP A 167 7.13 4.92 18.89
CA ASP A 167 6.67 6.31 18.93
C ASP A 167 7.06 6.92 20.30
N PRO A 168 7.83 8.03 20.34
CA PRO A 168 8.27 8.64 21.58
C PRO A 168 7.12 9.13 22.47
N GLU A 169 6.00 9.51 21.84
CA GLU A 169 4.82 10.06 22.52
C GLU A 169 3.84 8.95 22.95
N ASP A 170 3.85 7.81 22.24
CA ASP A 170 3.04 6.63 22.55
C ASP A 170 3.80 5.32 22.31
N GLY A 171 4.42 4.76 23.35
CA GLY A 171 5.19 3.51 23.26
C GLY A 171 4.40 2.27 22.79
N ARG A 172 3.07 2.35 22.62
CA ARG A 172 2.26 1.29 21.98
C ARG A 172 2.29 1.38 20.46
N ARG A 173 2.53 2.57 19.92
CA ARG A 173 2.58 2.84 18.50
C ARG A 173 4.01 2.63 18.00
N ILE A 174 4.11 2.05 16.82
CA ILE A 174 5.39 1.85 16.13
C ILE A 174 5.33 2.65 14.85
N ILE A 175 6.30 3.55 14.68
CA ILE A 175 6.51 4.35 13.49
C ILE A 175 7.42 3.56 12.55
N VAL A 176 7.11 3.64 11.26
CA VAL A 176 7.88 3.04 10.18
C VAL A 176 8.31 4.14 9.22
N SER A 177 9.56 4.10 8.78
CA SER A 177 10.13 5.00 7.78
C SER A 177 10.98 4.22 6.77
N LEU A 178 11.32 4.85 5.65
CA LEU A 178 12.33 4.31 4.73
C LEU A 178 13.71 4.41 5.39
N ALA A 179 14.55 3.40 5.13
CA ALA A 179 15.99 3.56 5.31
C ALA A 179 16.53 4.60 4.33
N ASP A 180 17.56 5.33 4.74
CA ASP A 180 18.13 6.42 3.95
C ASP A 180 18.57 5.97 2.54
N ASP A 181 19.25 4.82 2.43
CA ASP A 181 19.65 4.24 1.13
C ASP A 181 18.44 3.97 0.22
N THR A 182 17.35 3.45 0.79
CA THR A 182 16.12 3.17 0.02
C THR A 182 15.43 4.45 -0.43
N ARG A 183 15.41 5.50 0.42
CA ARG A 183 14.91 6.81 0.01
C ARG A 183 15.74 7.37 -1.14
N CYS A 184 17.08 7.37 -1.04
CA CYS A 184 17.96 7.89 -2.09
C CYS A 184 17.75 7.16 -3.44
N ARG A 185 17.57 5.84 -3.43
CA ARG A 185 17.25 5.09 -4.66
C ARG A 185 15.89 5.44 -5.25
N LEU A 186 14.89 5.72 -4.40
CA LEU A 186 13.60 6.23 -4.85
C LEU A 186 13.73 7.66 -5.38
N ASP A 187 14.64 8.45 -4.82
CA ASP A 187 14.99 9.77 -5.34
C ASP A 187 15.51 9.64 -6.79
N GLU A 188 16.55 8.83 -6.99
CA GLU A 188 17.07 8.55 -8.33
C GLU A 188 15.99 8.00 -9.28
N TYR A 189 15.15 7.07 -8.81
CA TYR A 189 14.06 6.50 -9.63
C TYR A 189 13.08 7.57 -10.13
N PHE A 190 12.67 8.47 -9.24
CA PHE A 190 11.68 9.50 -9.58
C PHE A 190 12.30 10.69 -10.33
N ASP A 191 13.60 10.94 -10.18
CA ASP A 191 14.32 11.93 -10.98
C ASP A 191 14.42 11.50 -12.44
N ASN A 192 14.61 10.20 -12.70
CA ASN A 192 14.60 9.61 -14.05
C ASN A 192 13.18 9.41 -14.64
N PHE A 193 12.12 9.80 -13.92
CA PHE A 193 10.73 9.63 -14.36
C PHE A 193 10.26 10.80 -15.25
N GLU A 194 11.03 11.89 -15.31
CA GLU A 194 10.70 13.13 -16.04
C GLU A 194 11.46 13.29 -17.38
N ASP A 195 12.13 12.26 -17.88
CA ASP A 195 12.76 12.19 -19.22
C ASP A 195 11.87 11.58 -20.31
#